data_AF-A0A166R6G0-F1
#
_entry.id   AF-A0A166R6G0-F1
#
_cell.length_a   1.000
_cell.length_b   1.000
_cell.length_c   1.000
_cell.angle_alpha   90.00
_cell.angle_beta   90.00
_cell.angle_gamma   90.00
#
_symmetry.space_group_name_H-M   'P 1'
#
loop_
_entity.id
_entity.type
_entity.pdbx_description
1 polymer ?
#
loop_
_entity_poly.entity_id
_entity_poly.type
_entity_poly.pdbx_seq_one_letter_code
_entity_poly.pdbx_strand_id
1 'polypeptide(L)'
;MPGPNTENVSSDDFANSLEQPHQLPYVSFLAYGPEQGTVGVRFPPDQRGFFYYHSESTSSPYSGQLRFRLTPSSDPRSWVVGSDFLKPNGLPWNNSLLAISTQHPKLTAIRNLLLADGLITPELVERCQQVFAWRRSLGRPNLLLTGLGQPFLAKFQALDAGQFAVVGRKEQEFVRIGAFFRDSRNRQEDGPLRPYRGSAICQFEQHIPKSRRPSRSTVGKPPTTDRVPPRKVVLRILKIVDPVSCTIGDYDGYVNEPREGQLMAMGQGDARRAWSYDVDTGEEEHRSRGRYNLTQKHMLNGLKLLFDYVQPMVDELKR
;
A
#
# COMPACT_ATOMS: atom_id res chain seq x y z
N MET A 1 -1.28 -11.75 45.05
CA MET A 1 -2.57 -12.42 45.24
C MET A 1 -3.50 -11.40 45.88
N PRO A 2 -4.27 -10.68 45.05
CA PRO A 2 -5.53 -11.17 44.47
C PRO A 2 -5.50 -11.20 42.92
N GLY A 3 -6.26 -12.11 42.29
CA GLY A 3 -6.58 -12.08 40.85
C GLY A 3 -7.58 -10.96 40.53
N PRO A 4 -7.94 -10.66 39.24
CA PRO A 4 -8.95 -11.47 38.56
C PRO A 4 -9.05 -11.36 37.00
N ASN A 5 -9.98 -12.15 36.44
CA ASN A 5 -10.79 -11.94 35.23
C ASN A 5 -10.17 -12.02 33.82
N THR A 6 -9.90 -13.26 33.39
CA THR A 6 -10.16 -13.67 32.00
C THR A 6 -11.63 -14.10 31.88
N GLU A 7 -12.53 -13.15 31.68
CA GLU A 7 -13.87 -13.50 31.20
C GLU A 7 -13.77 -13.78 29.70
N ASN A 8 -13.93 -15.06 29.35
CA ASN A 8 -14.09 -15.53 27.99
C ASN A 8 -15.40 -14.97 27.45
N VAL A 9 -15.31 -13.93 26.61
CA VAL A 9 -16.46 -13.49 25.82
C VAL A 9 -16.68 -14.54 24.73
N SER A 10 -17.71 -15.36 24.89
CA SER A 10 -18.17 -16.34 23.91
C SER A 10 -18.65 -15.62 22.64
N SER A 11 -18.67 -16.32 21.49
CA SER A 11 -19.37 -15.85 20.29
C SER A 11 -20.82 -15.46 20.59
N ASP A 12 -21.42 -16.08 21.60
CA ASP A 12 -22.77 -15.79 22.05
C ASP A 12 -22.85 -14.51 22.87
N ASP A 13 -21.81 -14.10 23.59
CA ASP A 13 -21.80 -12.83 24.34
C ASP A 13 -21.72 -11.62 23.38
N PHE A 14 -21.11 -11.80 22.21
CA PHE A 14 -21.12 -10.79 21.14
C PHE A 14 -22.48 -10.71 20.44
N ALA A 15 -23.18 -11.85 20.30
CA ALA A 15 -24.51 -11.94 19.69
C ALA A 15 -25.63 -11.48 20.64
N ASN A 16 -25.52 -11.75 21.94
CA ASN A 16 -26.56 -11.47 22.94
C ASN A 16 -26.68 -9.98 23.31
N SER A 17 -25.70 -9.15 22.96
CA SER A 17 -25.85 -7.68 23.04
C SER A 17 -26.79 -7.10 21.96
N LEU A 18 -27.27 -7.93 21.03
CA LEU A 18 -28.07 -7.54 19.86
C LEU A 18 -29.48 -8.17 19.83
N GLU A 19 -29.94 -8.81 20.90
CA GLU A 19 -31.26 -9.45 20.90
C GLU A 19 -32.41 -8.46 21.12
N GLN A 20 -32.98 -7.98 20.01
CA GLN A 20 -34.44 -7.95 19.88
C GLN A 20 -34.85 -8.86 18.70
N PRO A 21 -35.76 -9.82 18.93
CA PRO A 21 -36.11 -10.83 17.94
C PRO A 21 -37.08 -10.27 16.89
N HIS A 22 -36.99 -10.83 15.68
CA HIS A 22 -37.81 -10.56 14.48
C HIS A 22 -37.35 -9.44 13.55
N GLN A 23 -36.08 -9.50 13.14
CA GLN A 23 -35.58 -9.19 11.80
C GLN A 23 -34.09 -9.52 11.89
N LEU A 24 -33.60 -10.59 11.26
CA LEU A 24 -32.16 -10.89 11.27
C LEU A 24 -31.41 -9.64 10.78
N PRO A 25 -30.73 -8.89 11.65
CA PRO A 25 -30.14 -7.63 11.25
C PRO A 25 -28.98 -8.00 10.34
N TYR A 26 -28.92 -7.35 9.20
CA TYR A 26 -27.81 -7.47 8.26
C TYR A 26 -26.50 -7.10 8.96
N VAL A 27 -25.76 -8.09 9.48
CA VAL A 27 -24.47 -7.88 10.16
C VAL A 27 -23.40 -7.65 9.09
N SER A 28 -23.33 -6.44 8.51
CA SER A 28 -22.31 -6.09 7.50
C SER A 28 -21.61 -4.76 7.80
N PHE A 29 -21.10 -4.58 9.01
CA PHE A 29 -20.15 -3.46 9.23
C PHE A 29 -18.77 -3.75 8.64
N LEU A 30 -18.45 -5.03 8.47
CA LEU A 30 -17.28 -5.52 7.76
C LEU A 30 -17.75 -6.00 6.38
N ALA A 31 -17.21 -5.40 5.32
CA ALA A 31 -17.43 -5.88 3.95
C ALA A 31 -16.22 -6.70 3.50
N TYR A 32 -16.43 -7.80 2.79
CA TYR A 32 -15.36 -8.66 2.30
C TYR A 32 -14.54 -7.97 1.19
N GLY A 33 -15.21 -7.22 0.33
CA GLY A 33 -14.55 -6.45 -0.71
C GLY A 33 -15.52 -5.51 -1.42
N PRO A 34 -15.00 -4.54 -2.20
CA PRO A 34 -15.82 -3.81 -3.14
C PRO A 34 -16.27 -4.77 -4.26
N GLU A 35 -17.57 -4.92 -4.47
CA GLU A 35 -18.11 -5.58 -5.67
C GLU A 35 -18.19 -4.56 -6.82
N GLN A 36 -18.27 -5.06 -8.05
CA GLN A 36 -18.66 -4.21 -9.18
C GLN A 36 -20.14 -3.85 -9.01
N GLY A 37 -20.42 -2.58 -8.72
CA GLY A 37 -21.77 -2.15 -8.34
C GLY A 37 -21.91 -2.02 -6.83
N THR A 38 -22.84 -1.17 -6.40
CA THR A 38 -22.91 -0.49 -5.10
C THR A 38 -23.15 -1.37 -3.85
N VAL A 39 -23.04 -2.69 -3.95
CA VAL A 39 -23.25 -3.63 -2.83
C VAL A 39 -21.90 -4.25 -2.46
N GLY A 40 -21.54 -4.23 -1.18
CA GLY A 40 -20.29 -4.85 -0.73
C GLY A 40 -20.38 -6.38 -0.83
N VAL A 41 -19.31 -7.03 -1.28
CA VAL A 41 -19.24 -8.50 -1.28
C VAL A 41 -19.35 -8.98 0.16
N ARG A 42 -20.19 -9.99 0.40
CA ARG A 42 -20.33 -10.62 1.73
C ARG A 42 -19.11 -11.49 2.02
N PHE A 43 -18.85 -11.72 3.30
CA PHE A 43 -17.94 -12.78 3.69
C PHE A 43 -18.45 -14.11 3.16
N PRO A 44 -17.58 -14.99 2.64
CA PRO A 44 -17.94 -16.36 2.35
C PRO A 44 -18.55 -17.02 3.59
N PRO A 45 -19.54 -17.92 3.42
CA PRO A 45 -20.11 -18.64 4.54
C PRO A 45 -19.06 -19.52 5.23
N ASP A 46 -19.32 -19.86 6.49
CA ASP A 46 -18.57 -20.84 7.29
C ASP A 46 -17.08 -20.56 7.50
N GLN A 47 -16.65 -19.31 7.34
CA GLN A 47 -15.29 -18.91 7.68
C GLN A 47 -15.15 -18.82 9.20
N ARG A 48 -14.22 -19.61 9.76
CA ARG A 48 -13.89 -19.62 11.19
C ARG A 48 -12.48 -19.08 11.38
N GLY A 49 -12.29 -18.31 12.44
CA GLY A 49 -11.04 -17.61 12.64
C GLY A 49 -11.08 -16.59 13.75
N PHE A 50 -10.01 -15.80 13.81
CA PHE A 50 -9.82 -14.75 14.81
C PHE A 50 -9.49 -13.43 14.14
N PHE A 51 -10.08 -12.36 14.67
CA PHE A 51 -9.58 -11.02 14.37
C PHE A 51 -8.29 -10.77 15.14
N TYR A 52 -7.38 -10.05 14.50
CA TYR A 52 -6.14 -9.65 15.12
C TYR A 52 -5.68 -8.30 14.59
N TYR A 53 -4.96 -7.58 15.44
CA TYR A 53 -4.32 -6.35 15.04
C TYR A 53 -2.94 -6.66 14.46
N HIS A 54 -2.72 -6.21 13.23
CA HIS A 54 -1.46 -6.32 12.53
C HIS A 54 -0.85 -4.93 12.38
N SER A 55 0.36 -4.76 12.90
CA SER A 55 1.19 -3.59 12.66
C SER A 55 2.59 -4.08 12.37
N GLU A 56 3.13 -3.72 11.21
CA GLU A 56 4.54 -3.96 10.92
C GLU A 56 5.38 -2.99 11.74
N SER A 57 6.26 -3.50 12.61
CA SER A 57 7.07 -2.69 13.54
C SER A 57 8.03 -1.72 12.84
N THR A 58 8.41 -2.04 11.60
CA THR A 58 9.25 -1.21 10.72
C THR A 58 8.46 -0.16 9.94
N SER A 59 7.14 -0.25 9.95
CA SER A 59 6.25 0.57 9.14
C SER A 59 5.67 1.71 9.96
N SER A 60 5.12 2.71 9.28
CA SER A 60 4.50 3.85 9.94
C SER A 60 3.45 3.43 10.98
N PRO A 61 3.29 4.16 12.11
CA PRO A 61 2.25 3.87 13.09
C PRO A 61 0.83 3.95 12.50
N TYR A 62 0.66 4.59 11.34
CA TYR A 62 -0.63 4.66 10.62
C TYR A 62 -0.90 3.43 9.74
N SER A 63 0.07 2.51 9.62
CA SER A 63 -0.03 1.28 8.81
C SER A 63 -0.84 0.17 9.48
N GLY A 64 -1.18 0.35 10.76
CA GLY A 64 -1.96 -0.59 11.56
C GLY A 64 -3.25 -1.04 10.88
N GLN A 65 -3.59 -2.31 11.01
CA GLN A 65 -4.70 -2.95 10.33
C GLN A 65 -5.35 -3.99 11.23
N LEU A 66 -6.67 -3.99 11.31
CA LEU A 66 -7.41 -5.16 11.76
C LEU A 66 -7.48 -6.17 10.62
N ARG A 67 -7.03 -7.39 10.85
CA ARG A 67 -7.09 -8.51 9.89
C ARG A 67 -7.89 -9.66 10.46
N PHE A 68 -8.28 -10.58 9.59
CA PHE A 68 -8.96 -11.81 9.97
C PHE A 68 -8.09 -12.99 9.57
N ARG A 69 -7.76 -13.85 10.52
CA ARG A 69 -6.98 -15.06 10.29
C ARG A 69 -7.90 -16.27 10.33
N LEU A 70 -7.94 -17.03 9.23
CA LEU A 70 -8.64 -18.30 9.17
C LEU A 70 -7.92 -19.34 10.00
N THR A 71 -8.67 -20.10 10.80
CA THR A 71 -8.14 -21.20 11.60
C THR A 71 -9.02 -22.44 11.46
N PRO A 72 -8.44 -23.65 11.57
CA PRO A 72 -9.22 -24.89 11.54
C PRO A 72 -10.23 -25.03 12.68
N SER A 73 -10.03 -24.30 13.79
CA SER A 73 -10.86 -24.40 14.99
C SER A 73 -10.90 -23.08 15.77
N SER A 74 -11.76 -23.01 16.78
CA SER A 74 -11.81 -21.94 17.78
C SER A 74 -10.77 -22.09 18.89
N ASP A 75 -9.88 -23.07 18.83
CA ASP A 75 -8.76 -23.18 19.77
C ASP A 75 -7.66 -22.17 19.41
N PRO A 76 -7.23 -21.27 20.32
CA PRO A 76 -6.13 -20.34 20.08
C PRO A 76 -4.83 -21.02 19.64
N ARG A 77 -4.59 -22.28 20.02
CA ARG A 77 -3.40 -23.05 19.58
C ARG A 77 -3.37 -23.27 18.06
N SER A 78 -4.54 -23.25 17.41
CA SER A 78 -4.66 -23.37 15.96
C SER A 78 -4.24 -22.09 15.20
N TRP A 79 -3.92 -21.01 15.91
CA TRP A 79 -3.39 -19.77 15.34
C TRP A 79 -2.18 -19.99 14.44
N VAL A 80 -1.23 -20.82 14.89
CA VAL A 80 0.07 -21.03 14.23
C VAL A 80 -0.11 -21.62 12.82
N VAL A 81 -1.09 -22.49 12.64
CA VAL A 81 -1.41 -23.14 11.36
C VAL A 81 -2.41 -22.35 10.52
N GLY A 82 -2.94 -21.25 11.06
CA GLY A 82 -3.90 -20.39 10.35
C GLY A 82 -3.26 -19.50 9.30
N SER A 83 -4.07 -19.00 8.37
CA SER A 83 -3.65 -18.11 7.29
C SER A 83 -4.50 -16.84 7.23
N ASP A 84 -3.96 -15.76 6.69
CA ASP A 84 -4.74 -14.55 6.46
C ASP A 84 -5.92 -14.83 5.52
N PHE A 85 -7.08 -14.29 5.89
CA PHE A 85 -8.23 -14.28 5.03
C PHE A 85 -7.99 -13.31 3.87
N LEU A 86 -8.10 -13.78 2.63
CA LEU A 86 -7.71 -13.00 1.45
C LEU A 86 -8.92 -12.44 0.72
N LYS A 87 -8.81 -11.19 0.27
CA LYS A 87 -9.74 -10.57 -0.69
C LYS A 87 -9.64 -11.25 -2.06
N PRO A 88 -10.61 -11.04 -2.98
CA PRO A 88 -10.54 -11.60 -4.33
C PRO A 88 -9.26 -11.24 -5.11
N ASN A 89 -8.66 -10.08 -4.80
CA ASN A 89 -7.38 -9.66 -5.40
C ASN A 89 -6.13 -10.32 -4.76
N GLY A 90 -6.31 -11.26 -3.83
CA GLY A 90 -5.26 -12.01 -3.16
C GLY A 90 -4.54 -11.25 -2.04
N LEU A 91 -4.90 -10.00 -1.74
CA LEU A 91 -4.36 -9.28 -0.59
C LEU A 91 -5.12 -9.68 0.70
N PRO A 92 -4.45 -9.68 1.87
CA PRO A 92 -5.13 -9.83 3.14
C PRO A 92 -6.31 -8.87 3.27
N TRP A 93 -7.45 -9.42 3.67
CA TRP A 93 -8.58 -8.64 4.11
C TRP A 93 -8.16 -7.82 5.33
N ASN A 94 -8.51 -6.54 5.32
CA ASN A 94 -8.17 -5.66 6.42
C ASN A 94 -9.14 -4.48 6.55
N ASN A 95 -9.25 -3.96 7.77
CA ASN A 95 -9.68 -2.59 8.03
C ASN A 95 -8.47 -1.79 8.51
N SER A 96 -8.13 -0.72 7.80
CA SER A 96 -7.02 0.12 8.21
C SER A 96 -7.34 0.84 9.52
N LEU A 97 -6.31 1.12 10.32
CA LEU A 97 -6.41 1.94 11.52
C LEU A 97 -7.07 3.28 11.20
N LEU A 98 -6.72 3.88 10.05
CA LEU A 98 -7.35 5.11 9.59
C LEU A 98 -8.89 5.01 9.50
N ALA A 99 -9.41 3.88 9.00
CA ALA A 99 -10.85 3.65 8.94
C ALA A 99 -11.44 3.40 10.33
N ILE A 100 -10.76 2.62 11.17
CA ILE A 100 -11.16 2.30 12.54
C ILE A 100 -11.20 3.56 13.42
N SER A 101 -10.27 4.50 13.21
CA SER A 101 -10.20 5.75 13.97
C SER A 101 -11.32 6.73 13.63
N THR A 102 -12.06 6.52 12.54
CA THR A 102 -13.21 7.38 12.19
C THR A 102 -14.31 7.33 13.26
N GLN A 103 -15.20 8.32 13.27
CA GLN A 103 -16.36 8.35 14.17
C GLN A 103 -17.50 7.42 13.72
N HIS A 104 -17.21 6.41 12.89
CA HIS A 104 -18.23 5.50 12.41
C HIS A 104 -18.73 4.63 13.57
N PRO A 105 -20.04 4.67 13.91
CA PRO A 105 -20.57 4.01 15.11
C PRO A 105 -20.23 2.52 15.20
N LYS A 106 -20.18 1.85 14.03
CA LYS A 106 -19.92 0.41 13.95
C LYS A 106 -18.45 0.01 14.19
N LEU A 107 -17.50 0.96 14.17
CA LEU A 107 -16.08 0.70 14.42
C LEU A 107 -15.62 1.19 15.80
N THR A 108 -16.49 1.91 16.52
CA THR A 108 -16.21 2.43 17.87
C THR A 108 -15.85 1.31 18.84
N ALA A 109 -16.56 0.17 18.81
CA ALA A 109 -16.26 -0.97 19.69
C ALA A 109 -14.85 -1.52 19.45
N ILE A 110 -14.48 -1.73 18.17
CA ILE A 110 -13.13 -2.18 17.79
C ILE A 110 -12.08 -1.18 18.28
N ARG A 111 -12.30 0.12 18.04
CA ARG A 111 -11.37 1.17 18.48
C ARG A 111 -11.17 1.17 19.99
N ASN A 112 -12.26 1.04 20.76
CA ASN A 112 -12.20 1.00 22.21
C ASN A 112 -11.45 -0.23 22.73
N LEU A 113 -11.66 -1.39 22.10
CA LEU A 113 -10.93 -2.61 22.43
C LEU A 113 -9.43 -2.43 22.19
N LEU A 114 -9.04 -1.91 21.01
CA LEU A 114 -7.63 -1.65 20.70
C LEU A 114 -6.97 -0.66 21.67
N LEU A 115 -7.73 0.33 22.19
CA LEU A 115 -7.26 1.27 23.21
C LEU A 115 -7.11 0.60 24.58
N ALA A 116 -8.10 -0.20 24.98
CA ALA A 116 -8.09 -0.92 26.26
C ALA A 116 -6.94 -1.93 26.34
N ASP A 117 -6.63 -2.59 25.22
CA ASP A 117 -5.52 -3.54 25.11
C ASP A 117 -4.15 -2.85 24.92
N GLY A 118 -4.11 -1.51 24.85
CA GLY A 118 -2.87 -0.75 24.64
C GLY A 118 -2.21 -0.94 23.27
N LEU A 119 -2.95 -1.48 22.29
CA LEU A 119 -2.46 -1.71 20.92
C LEU A 119 -2.39 -0.43 20.10
N ILE A 120 -3.16 0.58 20.48
CA ILE A 120 -3.13 1.95 19.95
C ILE A 120 -3.28 2.95 21.09
N THR A 121 -2.87 4.20 20.86
CA THR A 121 -3.01 5.28 21.86
C THR A 121 -4.10 6.29 21.46
N PRO A 122 -4.67 7.05 22.41
CA PRO A 122 -5.60 8.13 22.11
C PRO A 122 -5.02 9.17 21.12
N GLU A 123 -3.74 9.50 21.27
CA GLU A 123 -3.03 10.45 20.41
C GLU A 123 -2.91 9.92 18.97
N LEU A 124 -2.66 8.62 18.82
CA LEU A 124 -2.62 7.97 17.50
C LEU A 124 -4.00 7.98 16.83
N VAL A 125 -5.08 7.76 17.59
CA VAL A 125 -6.45 7.83 17.09
C VAL A 125 -6.77 9.25 16.61
N GLU A 126 -6.49 10.27 17.41
CA GLU A 126 -6.69 11.68 17.04
C GLU A 126 -5.92 12.00 15.76
N ARG A 127 -4.66 11.57 15.68
CA ARG A 127 -3.82 11.81 14.51
C ARG A 127 -4.38 11.12 13.26
N CYS A 128 -4.87 9.89 13.38
CA CYS A 128 -5.55 9.19 12.29
C CYS A 128 -6.81 9.93 11.82
N GLN A 129 -7.59 10.53 12.73
CA GLN A 129 -8.74 11.34 12.36
C GLN A 129 -8.33 12.58 11.55
N GLN A 130 -7.26 13.26 11.95
CA GLN A 130 -6.69 14.40 11.22
C GLN A 130 -6.23 13.98 9.81
N VAL A 131 -5.49 12.87 9.70
CA VAL A 131 -5.06 12.29 8.41
C VAL A 131 -6.28 11.95 7.54
N PHE A 132 -7.34 11.39 8.12
CA PHE A 132 -8.55 11.01 7.39
C PHE A 132 -9.27 12.24 6.84
N ALA A 133 -9.41 13.30 7.66
CA ALA A 133 -10.01 14.56 7.25
C ALA A 133 -9.21 15.23 6.13
N TRP A 134 -7.88 15.31 6.28
CA TRP A 134 -6.98 15.79 5.24
C TRP A 134 -7.09 14.96 3.96
N ARG A 135 -7.09 13.63 4.04
CA ARG A 135 -7.24 12.76 2.87
C ARG A 135 -8.55 13.03 2.12
N ARG A 136 -9.63 13.30 2.84
CA ARG A 136 -10.92 13.65 2.23
C ARG A 136 -10.89 15.00 1.52
N SER A 137 -10.14 15.99 2.02
CA SER A 137 -10.03 17.31 1.39
C SER A 137 -9.27 17.28 0.06
N LEU A 138 -8.40 16.28 -0.15
CA LEU A 138 -7.63 16.12 -1.39
C LEU A 138 -8.45 15.62 -2.59
N GLY A 139 -9.71 15.23 -2.40
CA GLY A 139 -10.52 14.59 -3.43
C GLY A 139 -10.07 13.15 -3.68
N ARG A 140 -10.63 12.21 -2.90
CA ARG A 140 -10.47 10.74 -3.01
C ARG A 140 -9.15 10.25 -3.65
N PRO A 141 -7.96 10.53 -3.07
CA PRO A 141 -6.76 9.75 -3.40
C PRO A 141 -7.09 8.26 -3.22
N ASN A 142 -6.84 7.46 -4.24
CA ASN A 142 -7.22 6.05 -4.24
C ASN A 142 -6.52 5.24 -3.16
N LEU A 143 -5.30 5.64 -2.80
CA LEU A 143 -4.45 4.87 -1.90
C LEU A 143 -3.73 5.76 -0.90
N LEU A 144 -3.68 5.29 0.35
CA LEU A 144 -2.77 5.80 1.37
C LEU A 144 -1.56 4.85 1.45
N LEU A 145 -0.37 5.41 1.22
CA LEU A 145 0.90 4.74 1.39
C LEU A 145 1.55 5.19 2.70
N THR A 146 2.00 4.21 3.46
CA THR A 146 2.54 4.37 4.82
C THR A 146 3.99 3.89 4.94
N GLY A 147 4.53 3.30 3.87
CA GLY A 147 5.92 2.87 3.79
C GLY A 147 6.26 2.27 2.43
N LEU A 148 7.55 2.17 2.14
CA LEU A 148 8.04 1.26 1.08
C LEU A 148 7.68 -0.18 1.49
N GLY A 149 7.44 -1.03 0.51
CA GLY A 149 7.04 -2.40 0.77
C GLY A 149 5.53 -2.59 1.02
N GLN A 150 4.72 -1.54 1.01
CA GLN A 150 3.26 -1.71 1.11
C GLN A 150 2.68 -2.18 -0.23
N PRO A 151 2.03 -3.36 -0.32
CA PRO A 151 1.39 -3.82 -1.55
C PRO A 151 0.11 -3.05 -1.87
N PHE A 152 -0.14 -2.78 -3.15
CA PHE A 152 -1.36 -2.12 -3.61
C PHE A 152 -1.80 -2.58 -5.00
N LEU A 153 -3.10 -2.47 -5.29
CA LEU A 153 -3.64 -2.82 -6.60
C LEU A 153 -3.44 -1.67 -7.59
N ALA A 154 -2.77 -1.94 -8.70
CA ALA A 154 -2.65 -1.04 -9.85
C ALA A 154 -3.47 -1.59 -11.02
N LYS A 155 -4.36 -0.77 -11.58
CA LYS A 155 -5.10 -1.06 -12.81
C LYS A 155 -4.40 -0.38 -13.98
N PHE A 156 -4.06 -1.12 -15.03
CA PHE A 156 -3.19 -0.61 -16.11
C PHE A 156 -3.85 0.46 -17.00
N GLN A 157 -5.19 0.51 -17.05
CA GLN A 157 -5.93 1.52 -17.82
C GLN A 157 -6.45 2.69 -17.01
N ALA A 158 -6.35 2.65 -15.68
CA ALA A 158 -7.03 3.60 -14.84
C ALA A 158 -6.34 4.98 -14.88
N LEU A 159 -7.13 6.04 -15.05
CA LEU A 159 -6.67 7.43 -15.16
C LEU A 159 -5.96 7.95 -13.91
N ASP A 160 -6.27 7.31 -12.79
CA ASP A 160 -5.93 7.68 -11.43
C ASP A 160 -4.86 6.75 -10.83
N ALA A 161 -4.27 5.85 -11.64
CA ALA A 161 -3.33 4.83 -11.22
C ALA A 161 -2.06 5.36 -10.51
N GLY A 162 -1.85 6.67 -10.40
CA GLY A 162 -0.68 7.30 -9.77
C GLY A 162 -0.98 8.33 -8.67
N GLN A 163 -2.19 8.37 -8.11
CA GLN A 163 -2.54 9.32 -7.05
C GLN A 163 -2.48 8.68 -5.66
N PHE A 164 -1.59 9.20 -4.82
CA PHE A 164 -1.30 8.67 -3.50
C PHE A 164 -1.35 9.76 -2.45
N ALA A 165 -1.93 9.44 -1.30
CA ALA A 165 -1.60 10.13 -0.07
C ALA A 165 -0.40 9.41 0.55
N VAL A 166 0.61 10.15 0.98
CA VAL A 166 1.72 9.63 1.78
C VAL A 166 1.70 10.31 3.13
N VAL A 167 1.86 9.53 4.19
CA VAL A 167 1.88 10.06 5.56
C VAL A 167 3.21 9.69 6.20
N GLY A 168 4.03 10.72 6.45
CA GLY A 168 5.27 10.84 7.24
C GLY A 168 5.05 10.61 8.74
N ARG A 169 6.11 10.53 9.59
CA ARG A 169 5.93 10.37 11.06
C ARG A 169 5.15 11.56 11.62
N LYS A 170 5.51 12.75 11.15
CA LYS A 170 4.87 14.02 11.53
C LYS A 170 4.22 14.71 10.33
N GLU A 171 4.70 14.41 9.12
CA GLU A 171 4.37 15.07 7.88
C GLU A 171 3.26 14.34 7.10
N GLN A 172 2.57 15.06 6.22
CA GLN A 172 1.56 14.50 5.32
C GLN A 172 1.75 15.15 3.95
N GLU A 173 1.81 14.35 2.89
CA GLU A 173 2.05 14.84 1.52
C GLU A 173 1.14 14.12 0.53
N PHE A 174 0.58 14.89 -0.41
CA PHE A 174 -0.16 14.32 -1.54
C PHE A 174 0.79 14.16 -2.72
N VAL A 175 0.98 12.92 -3.16
CA VAL A 175 1.87 12.56 -4.25
C VAL A 175 1.04 12.17 -5.45
N ARG A 176 1.21 12.92 -6.53
CA ARG A 176 0.75 12.50 -7.85
C ARG A 176 1.95 12.03 -8.66
N ILE A 177 2.14 10.72 -8.72
CA ILE A 177 3.02 10.08 -9.69
C ILE A 177 2.27 10.01 -11.02
N GLY A 178 2.96 10.13 -12.15
CA GLY A 178 2.35 9.87 -13.46
C GLY A 178 1.63 8.52 -13.44
N ALA A 179 0.51 8.38 -14.17
CA ALA A 179 -0.19 7.10 -14.26
C ALA A 179 0.82 6.01 -14.67
N PHE A 180 0.94 4.95 -13.86
CA PHE A 180 1.81 3.82 -14.20
C PHE A 180 1.32 3.15 -15.48
N PHE A 181 2.25 2.48 -16.17
CA PHE A 181 1.96 1.75 -17.40
C PHE A 181 1.37 2.63 -18.52
N ARG A 182 1.65 3.93 -18.49
CA ARG A 182 1.26 4.92 -19.50
C ARG A 182 2.45 5.26 -20.40
N ASP A 183 2.24 5.22 -21.71
CA ASP A 183 3.19 5.77 -22.67
C ASP A 183 2.87 7.26 -22.91
N SER A 184 3.85 8.11 -22.63
CA SER A 184 3.69 9.57 -22.76
C SER A 184 4.49 10.17 -23.92
N ARG A 185 5.12 9.34 -24.77
CA ARG A 185 5.91 9.83 -25.91
C ARG A 185 5.04 10.50 -26.95
N ASN A 186 3.84 9.98 -27.18
CA ASN A 186 2.88 10.57 -28.12
C ASN A 186 1.92 11.52 -27.39
N ARG A 187 2.14 12.83 -27.57
CA ARG A 187 1.12 13.86 -27.35
C ARG A 187 0.27 14.02 -28.63
N GLN A 188 -0.31 12.94 -29.14
CA GLN A 188 -1.35 13.07 -30.16
C GLN A 188 -2.61 13.69 -29.53
N GLU A 189 -3.56 14.14 -30.35
CA GLU A 189 -4.79 14.84 -29.91
C GLU A 189 -5.58 14.03 -28.85
N ASP A 190 -5.53 12.70 -28.90
CA ASP A 190 -6.20 11.79 -27.96
C ASP A 190 -5.47 11.60 -26.62
N GLY A 191 -4.30 12.24 -26.46
CA GLY A 191 -3.49 12.18 -25.26
C GLY A 191 -2.66 10.89 -25.13
N PRO A 192 -2.26 10.54 -23.91
CA PRO A 192 -1.30 9.45 -23.68
C PRO A 192 -1.87 8.06 -23.88
N LEU A 193 -1.04 7.15 -24.39
CA LEU A 193 -1.42 5.76 -24.62
C LEU A 193 -1.36 4.94 -23.33
N ARG A 194 -2.29 3.98 -23.20
CA ARG A 194 -2.32 2.97 -22.14
C ARG A 194 -2.32 1.60 -22.79
N PRO A 195 -1.13 1.05 -23.08
CA PRO A 195 -1.01 -0.11 -23.95
C PRO A 195 -1.62 -1.39 -23.38
N TYR A 196 -1.79 -1.50 -22.06
CA TYR A 196 -2.23 -2.76 -21.43
C TYR A 196 -3.56 -2.61 -20.69
N ARG A 197 -4.43 -3.62 -20.83
CA ARG A 197 -5.50 -3.99 -19.89
C ARG A 197 -4.99 -4.97 -18.86
N GLY A 198 -5.74 -5.08 -17.77
CA GLY A 198 -5.43 -5.95 -16.65
C GLY A 198 -5.13 -5.16 -15.38
N SER A 199 -4.72 -5.89 -14.35
CA SER A 199 -4.36 -5.31 -13.06
C SER A 199 -3.33 -6.18 -12.36
N ALA A 200 -2.57 -5.57 -11.46
CA ALA A 200 -1.58 -6.27 -10.67
C ALA A 200 -1.50 -5.72 -9.25
N ILE A 201 -1.09 -6.57 -8.32
CA ILE A 201 -0.55 -6.14 -7.05
C ILE A 201 0.88 -5.66 -7.30
N CYS A 202 1.12 -4.38 -7.01
CA CYS A 202 2.41 -3.74 -7.11
C CYS A 202 2.89 -3.26 -5.73
N GLN A 203 4.17 -2.92 -5.64
CA GLN A 203 4.80 -2.44 -4.43
C GLN A 203 5.94 -1.49 -4.80
N PHE A 204 6.06 -0.38 -4.08
CA PHE A 204 7.27 0.45 -4.17
C PHE A 204 8.36 -0.15 -3.31
N GLU A 205 9.56 -0.24 -3.85
CA GLU A 205 10.73 -0.72 -3.11
C GLU A 205 11.95 0.16 -3.37
N GLN A 206 12.90 0.11 -2.45
CA GLN A 206 14.20 0.72 -2.65
C GLN A 206 14.94 -0.04 -3.76
N HIS A 207 15.41 0.71 -4.76
CA HIS A 207 16.35 0.18 -5.73
C HIS A 207 17.67 -0.13 -5.04
N ILE A 208 18.01 -1.41 -4.98
CA ILE A 208 19.31 -1.88 -4.52
C ILE A 208 20.14 -2.17 -5.78
N PRO A 209 21.14 -1.33 -6.12
CA PRO A 209 21.99 -1.62 -7.26
C PRO A 209 22.68 -2.96 -7.03
N LYS A 210 22.57 -3.89 -7.99
CA LYS A 210 23.49 -5.04 -8.01
C LYS A 210 24.91 -4.47 -8.05
N SER A 211 25.77 -4.89 -7.10
CA SER A 211 27.14 -4.42 -6.94
C SER A 211 27.75 -4.06 -8.30
N ARG A 212 28.09 -2.79 -8.50
CA ARG A 212 28.73 -2.33 -9.74
C ARG A 212 29.92 -3.26 -10.01
N ARG A 213 29.86 -4.08 -11.07
CA ARG A 213 31.11 -4.48 -11.73
C ARG A 213 31.80 -3.16 -12.09
N PRO A 214 33.05 -2.94 -11.67
CA PRO A 214 33.75 -1.71 -12.02
C PRO A 214 33.71 -1.59 -13.53
N SER A 215 33.11 -0.50 -14.01
CA SER A 215 33.11 -0.17 -15.43
C SER A 215 34.57 -0.16 -15.87
N ARG A 216 34.87 -0.79 -17.01
CA ARG A 216 36.20 -0.80 -17.62
C ARG A 216 36.73 0.61 -17.94
N SER A 217 35.89 1.64 -17.77
CA SER A 217 36.21 3.07 -17.88
C SER A 217 36.71 3.75 -16.58
N THR A 218 36.88 3.03 -15.47
CA THR A 218 37.42 3.59 -14.21
C THR A 218 38.84 3.13 -13.89
N VAL A 219 39.56 2.51 -14.85
CA VAL A 219 41.00 2.30 -14.71
C VAL A 219 41.67 3.67 -14.75
N GLY A 220 42.18 4.14 -13.60
CA GLY A 220 42.97 5.36 -13.49
C GLY A 220 42.26 6.60 -12.94
N LYS A 221 40.97 6.54 -12.57
CA LYS A 221 40.33 7.64 -11.80
C LYS A 221 40.29 7.27 -10.32
N PRO A 222 40.78 8.13 -9.41
CA PRO A 222 40.68 7.88 -7.98
C PRO A 222 39.20 7.68 -7.62
N PRO A 223 38.87 6.76 -6.70
CA PRO A 223 37.50 6.57 -6.28
C PRO A 223 37.03 7.87 -5.64
N THR A 224 36.11 8.58 -6.29
CA THR A 224 35.39 9.68 -5.65
C THR A 224 34.46 9.07 -4.60
N THR A 225 35.00 8.88 -3.40
CA THR A 225 34.36 8.19 -2.28
C THR A 225 33.21 8.96 -1.61
N ASP A 226 32.86 10.16 -2.07
CA ASP A 226 31.85 11.00 -1.41
C ASP A 226 30.44 10.96 -2.03
N ARG A 227 30.22 10.19 -3.11
CA ARG A 227 28.86 10.10 -3.68
C ARG A 227 28.06 9.03 -2.95
N VAL A 228 27.24 9.48 -1.99
CA VAL A 228 26.11 8.71 -1.46
C VAL A 228 25.35 8.13 -2.67
N PRO A 229 25.18 6.79 -2.75
CA PRO A 229 24.51 6.18 -3.88
C PRO A 229 23.08 6.75 -4.00
N PRO A 230 22.59 7.02 -5.22
CA PRO A 230 21.30 7.66 -5.41
C PRO A 230 20.19 6.81 -4.80
N ARG A 231 19.39 7.41 -3.92
CA ARG A 231 18.22 6.74 -3.34
C ARG A 231 17.13 6.73 -4.40
N LYS A 232 16.87 5.56 -4.98
CA LYS A 232 15.87 5.40 -6.04
C LYS A 232 14.72 4.52 -5.59
N VAL A 233 13.49 4.96 -5.84
CA VAL A 233 12.28 4.11 -5.75
C VAL A 233 12.09 3.39 -7.08
N VAL A 234 11.77 2.11 -7.05
CA VAL A 234 11.27 1.36 -8.21
C VAL A 234 9.90 0.77 -7.91
N LEU A 235 9.16 0.42 -8.97
CA LEU A 235 7.86 -0.23 -8.85
C LEU A 235 8.00 -1.71 -9.21
N ARG A 236 7.78 -2.61 -8.25
CA ARG A 236 7.75 -4.06 -8.45
C ARG A 236 6.34 -4.54 -8.71
N ILE A 237 6.19 -5.46 -9.65
CA ILE A 237 4.95 -6.19 -9.93
C ILE A 237 5.03 -7.50 -9.15
N LEU A 238 4.23 -7.65 -8.10
CA LEU A 238 4.24 -8.84 -7.24
C LEU A 238 3.42 -9.96 -7.87
N LYS A 239 2.20 -9.65 -8.31
CA LYS A 239 1.23 -10.64 -8.79
C LYS A 239 0.28 -10.01 -9.81
N ILE A 240 0.03 -10.69 -10.92
CA ILE A 240 -1.03 -10.32 -11.87
C ILE A 240 -2.37 -10.80 -11.29
N VAL A 241 -3.34 -9.89 -11.22
CA VAL A 241 -4.69 -10.17 -10.71
C VAL A 241 -5.63 -10.42 -11.87
N ASP A 242 -5.75 -9.44 -12.79
CA ASP A 242 -6.46 -9.61 -14.05
C ASP A 242 -5.43 -9.79 -15.18
N PRO A 243 -5.62 -10.76 -16.10
CA PRO A 243 -4.69 -11.03 -17.19
C PRO A 243 -4.27 -9.79 -17.97
N VAL A 244 -2.99 -9.74 -18.30
CA VAL A 244 -2.41 -8.63 -19.08
C VAL A 244 -2.72 -8.85 -20.55
N SER A 245 -3.27 -7.84 -21.22
CA SER A 245 -3.48 -7.88 -22.67
C SER A 245 -3.16 -6.53 -23.30
N CYS A 246 -2.36 -6.53 -24.37
CA CYS A 246 -2.11 -5.30 -25.12
C CYS A 246 -3.36 -4.90 -25.92
N THR A 247 -3.76 -3.63 -25.83
CA THR A 247 -4.94 -3.09 -26.54
C THR A 247 -4.61 -2.24 -27.74
N ILE A 248 -3.33 -2.09 -28.06
CA ILE A 248 -2.86 -1.23 -29.15
C ILE A 248 -2.23 -2.16 -30.19
N GLY A 249 -2.80 -2.17 -31.40
CA GLY A 249 -2.24 -2.90 -32.54
C GLY A 249 -0.85 -2.38 -32.86
N ASP A 250 0.08 -3.29 -33.16
CA ASP A 250 1.49 -3.00 -33.47
C ASP A 250 2.19 -2.10 -32.44
N TYR A 251 1.80 -2.21 -31.17
CA TYR A 251 2.45 -1.45 -30.11
C TYR A 251 3.94 -1.83 -30.00
N ASP A 252 4.78 -0.81 -30.04
CA ASP A 252 6.23 -0.93 -30.09
C ASP A 252 6.87 -1.43 -28.78
N GLY A 253 6.06 -1.65 -27.74
CA GLY A 253 6.48 -2.25 -26.48
C GLY A 253 7.31 -1.33 -25.58
N TYR A 254 7.28 -0.01 -25.81
CA TYR A 254 8.07 0.94 -25.02
C TYR A 254 7.74 0.91 -23.53
N VAL A 255 6.46 0.97 -23.15
CA VAL A 255 6.07 0.51 -21.82
C VAL A 255 6.07 -1.00 -21.90
N ASN A 256 6.96 -1.65 -21.18
CA ASN A 256 7.05 -3.10 -21.27
C ASN A 256 5.85 -3.76 -20.61
N GLU A 257 5.46 -4.92 -21.14
CA GLU A 257 4.36 -5.72 -20.62
C GLU A 257 4.60 -6.07 -19.13
N PRO A 258 3.65 -5.76 -18.23
CA PRO A 258 3.74 -6.13 -16.82
C PRO A 258 3.89 -7.64 -16.61
N ARG A 259 4.87 -8.06 -15.80
CA ARG A 259 5.14 -9.47 -15.49
C ARG A 259 5.43 -9.67 -14.01
N GLU A 260 4.91 -10.76 -13.43
CA GLU A 260 5.14 -11.11 -12.03
C GLU A 260 6.63 -11.21 -11.69
N GLY A 261 7.00 -10.69 -10.52
CA GLY A 261 8.38 -10.66 -10.04
C GLY A 261 9.29 -9.66 -10.75
N GLN A 262 8.84 -8.97 -11.80
CA GLN A 262 9.63 -7.98 -12.53
C GLN A 262 9.39 -6.56 -12.00
N LEU A 263 10.38 -5.69 -12.22
CA LEU A 263 10.17 -4.26 -12.09
C LEU A 263 9.40 -3.75 -13.31
N MET A 264 8.51 -2.78 -13.10
CA MET A 264 7.98 -1.98 -14.19
C MET A 264 9.18 -1.42 -14.97
N ALA A 265 9.14 -1.52 -16.29
CA ALA A 265 10.23 -1.09 -17.15
C ALA A 265 9.68 -0.33 -18.35
N MET A 266 10.51 0.57 -18.87
CA MET A 266 10.24 1.34 -20.08
C MET A 266 11.48 1.35 -20.98
N GLY A 267 11.27 1.63 -22.26
CA GLY A 267 12.30 1.60 -23.30
C GLY A 267 12.29 0.32 -24.13
N GLN A 268 12.99 0.37 -25.25
CA GLN A 268 13.09 -0.70 -26.24
C GLN A 268 14.52 -1.24 -26.33
N GLY A 269 14.67 -2.53 -26.64
CA GLY A 269 15.97 -3.17 -26.81
C GLY A 269 16.95 -2.85 -25.68
N ASP A 270 18.15 -2.38 -26.02
CA ASP A 270 19.21 -2.03 -25.07
C ASP A 270 18.90 -0.79 -24.22
N ALA A 271 17.91 0.02 -24.62
CA ALA A 271 17.43 1.18 -23.86
C ALA A 271 16.39 0.81 -22.79
N ARG A 272 15.97 -0.46 -22.70
CA ARG A 272 15.06 -0.93 -21.66
C ARG A 272 15.67 -0.72 -20.27
N ARG A 273 14.98 -0.01 -19.39
CA ARG A 273 15.37 0.23 -18.00
C ARG A 273 14.16 0.11 -17.09
N ALA A 274 14.39 -0.31 -15.85
CA ALA A 274 13.37 -0.22 -14.83
C ALA A 274 12.88 1.23 -14.70
N TRP A 275 11.59 1.42 -14.51
CA TRP A 275 11.05 2.68 -14.04
C TRP A 275 11.64 2.94 -12.66
N SER A 276 12.32 4.07 -12.52
CA SER A 276 12.92 4.48 -11.27
C SER A 276 12.72 5.98 -11.05
N TYR A 277 12.63 6.36 -9.78
CA TYR A 277 12.53 7.76 -9.36
C TYR A 277 13.62 8.07 -8.34
N ASP A 278 14.48 9.03 -8.64
CA ASP A 278 15.54 9.47 -7.74
C ASP A 278 14.97 10.46 -6.71
N VAL A 279 14.99 10.07 -5.43
CA VAL A 279 14.34 10.87 -4.37
C VAL A 279 15.17 12.05 -3.89
N ASP A 280 16.44 12.12 -4.29
CA ASP A 280 17.34 13.21 -3.90
C ASP A 280 17.34 14.32 -4.95
N THR A 281 17.22 13.97 -6.23
CA THR A 281 17.23 14.92 -7.35
C THR A 281 15.84 15.23 -7.90
N GLY A 282 14.89 14.29 -7.75
CA GLY A 282 13.56 14.38 -8.34
C GLY A 282 13.52 14.11 -9.82
N GLU A 283 14.61 13.58 -10.37
CA GLU A 283 14.68 13.15 -11.75
C GLU A 283 14.03 11.76 -11.88
N GLU A 284 13.01 11.68 -12.74
CA GLU A 284 12.52 10.42 -13.30
C GLU A 284 13.42 10.08 -14.50
N GLU A 285 14.12 8.94 -14.47
CA GLU A 285 15.15 8.61 -15.47
C GLU A 285 14.65 8.61 -16.94
N HIS A 286 13.33 8.52 -17.14
CA HIS A 286 12.71 8.43 -18.47
C HIS A 286 12.03 9.73 -18.95
N ARG A 287 12.08 10.81 -18.16
CA ARG A 287 11.64 12.14 -18.63
C ARG A 287 12.82 13.05 -18.85
N SER A 288 13.00 13.49 -20.09
CA SER A 288 13.97 14.52 -20.48
C SER A 288 13.87 15.74 -19.57
N ARG A 289 15.04 16.25 -19.12
CA ARG A 289 15.23 17.46 -18.31
C ARG A 289 14.27 18.59 -18.72
N GLY A 290 13.23 18.79 -17.92
CA GLY A 290 12.22 19.82 -18.09
C GLY A 290 11.91 20.45 -16.75
N ARG A 291 11.72 21.79 -16.76
CA ARG A 291 11.60 22.68 -15.59
C ARG A 291 10.85 22.07 -14.40
N TYR A 292 11.47 22.17 -13.22
CA TYR A 292 10.89 21.91 -11.90
C TYR A 292 9.53 22.60 -11.75
N ASN A 293 8.44 21.83 -11.76
CA ASN A 293 7.11 22.34 -11.46
C ASN A 293 6.63 21.89 -10.06
N LEU A 294 5.62 22.58 -9.52
CA LEU A 294 5.09 22.34 -8.17
C LEU A 294 4.64 20.87 -7.98
N THR A 295 4.14 20.23 -9.03
CA THR A 295 3.75 18.81 -9.02
C THR A 295 4.95 17.86 -8.80
N GLN A 296 6.11 18.15 -9.41
CA GLN A 296 7.34 17.38 -9.16
C GLN A 296 7.87 17.57 -7.73
N LYS A 297 7.70 18.76 -7.14
CA LYS A 297 8.10 19.04 -5.74
C LYS A 297 7.30 18.22 -4.72
N HIS A 298 5.97 18.16 -4.87
CA HIS A 298 5.14 17.32 -4.00
C HIS A 298 5.43 15.82 -4.20
N MET A 299 5.73 15.41 -5.43
CA MET A 299 6.12 14.03 -5.72
C MET A 299 7.42 13.65 -5.00
N LEU A 300 8.44 14.50 -5.09
CA LEU A 300 9.70 14.40 -4.38
C LEU A 300 9.51 14.26 -2.86
N ASN A 301 8.76 15.18 -2.26
CA ASN A 301 8.54 15.21 -0.83
C ASN A 301 7.90 13.90 -0.33
N GLY A 302 6.81 13.44 -0.95
CA GLY A 302 6.16 12.25 -0.45
C GLY A 302 6.90 10.94 -0.75
N LEU A 303 7.58 10.80 -1.89
CA LEU A 303 8.44 9.61 -2.11
C LEU A 303 9.63 9.60 -1.15
N LYS A 304 10.19 10.76 -0.81
CA LYS A 304 11.19 10.89 0.23
C LYS A 304 10.64 10.50 1.60
N LEU A 305 9.40 10.89 1.94
CA LEU A 305 8.76 10.46 3.19
C LEU A 305 8.64 8.93 3.29
N LEU A 306 8.35 8.23 2.19
CA LEU A 306 8.32 6.75 2.19
C LEU A 306 9.69 6.14 2.51
N PHE A 307 10.77 6.77 2.05
CA PHE A 307 12.15 6.35 2.33
C PHE A 307 12.57 6.62 3.77
N ASP A 308 12.28 7.82 4.27
CA ASP A 308 12.76 8.30 5.57
C ASP A 308 12.09 7.53 6.73
N TYR A 309 11.01 6.77 6.47
CA TYR A 309 10.45 5.81 7.42
C TYR A 309 11.25 4.52 7.61
N VAL A 310 11.91 4.04 6.55
CA VAL A 310 12.63 2.75 6.56
C VAL A 310 14.00 2.89 7.22
N GLN A 311 14.60 4.09 7.20
CA GLN A 311 15.95 4.33 7.72
C GLN A 311 16.14 4.42 9.24
N PRO A 312 15.18 4.84 10.11
CA PRO A 312 15.53 5.13 11.50
C PRO A 312 15.81 3.88 12.36
N MET A 313 15.39 2.68 11.94
CA MET A 313 15.53 1.48 12.76
C MET A 313 16.98 0.96 12.86
N VAL A 314 17.89 1.43 11.99
CA VAL A 314 19.31 1.05 12.06
C VAL A 314 20.07 1.84 13.13
N ASP A 315 19.58 3.02 13.51
CA ASP A 315 20.27 3.91 14.46
C ASP A 315 19.74 3.78 15.90
N GLU A 316 18.50 3.31 16.10
CA GLU A 316 17.92 3.04 17.44
C GLU A 316 18.36 1.70 18.04
N LEU A 317 18.85 0.76 17.23
CA LEU A 317 19.46 -0.50 17.70
C LEU A 317 20.95 -0.36 18.05
N LYS A 318 21.50 0.86 17.95
CA LYS A 318 22.90 1.18 18.29
C LYS A 318 23.03 2.11 19.50
N ARG A 319 21.95 2.33 20.26
CA ARG A 319 21.97 3.06 21.54
C ARG A 319 21.52 2.16 22.67
#